data_AF-A0A385MS45-F1
#
_entry.id   AF-A0A385MS45-F1
#
_cell.length_a   1.000
_cell.length_b   1.000
_cell.length_c   1.000
_cell.angle_alpha   90.00
_cell.angle_beta   90.00
_cell.angle_gamma   90.00
#
_symmetry.space_group_name_H-M   'P 1'
#
loop_
_entity.id
_entity.type
_entity.pdbx_description
1 polymer ?
#
loop_
_entity_poly.entity_id
_entity_poly.type
_entity_poly.pdbx_seq_one_letter_code
_entity_poly.pdbx_strand_id
1 'polypeptide(L)'
;MQKSNLFLHSIGKLVQSRRSESMDQQELAVRCGVGRNTISNIENGRNVSVSSLLMVLEQLELIDDFQVVIDEKLNENNAALVRKSRKYTELDNDF
;
A
#
# COMPACT_ATOMS: atom_id res chain seq x y z
N MET A 1 10.31 -16.05 7.97
CA MET A 1 9.96 -15.32 6.73
C MET A 1 9.93 -13.83 7.04
N GLN A 2 10.58 -12.98 6.25
CA GLN A 2 10.60 -11.53 6.50
C GLN A 2 9.19 -10.95 6.37
N LYS A 3 8.78 -10.05 7.28
CA LYS A 3 7.42 -9.44 7.29
C LYS A 3 7.04 -8.80 5.95
N SER A 4 8.02 -8.20 5.25
CA SER A 4 7.85 -7.62 3.92
C SER A 4 7.40 -8.64 2.87
N ASN A 5 7.98 -9.86 2.90
CA ASN A 5 7.62 -10.90 1.94
C ASN A 5 6.20 -11.41 2.18
N LEU A 6 5.77 -11.50 3.45
CA LEU A 6 4.39 -11.84 3.77
C LEU A 6 3.43 -10.77 3.24
N PHE A 7 3.75 -9.50 3.45
CA PHE A 7 2.94 -8.38 2.96
C PHE A 7 2.81 -8.38 1.43
N LEU A 8 3.92 -8.55 0.71
CA LEU A 8 3.90 -8.67 -0.76
C LEU A 8 3.09 -9.87 -1.22
N HIS A 9 3.16 -11.01 -0.53
CA HIS A 9 2.36 -12.18 -0.86
C HIS A 9 0.86 -11.91 -0.67
N SER A 10 0.46 -11.26 0.43
CA SER A 10 -0.93 -10.88 0.68
C SER A 10 -1.46 -9.91 -0.39
N ILE A 11 -0.67 -8.90 -0.76
CA ILE A 11 -1.03 -8.00 -1.88
C ILE A 11 -1.19 -8.79 -3.17
N GLY A 12 -0.25 -9.69 -3.48
CA GLY A 12 -0.31 -10.53 -4.68
C GLY A 12 -1.59 -11.36 -4.76
N LYS A 13 -2.03 -11.94 -3.64
CA LYS A 13 -3.29 -12.68 -3.56
C LYS A 13 -4.53 -11.81 -3.76
N LEU A 14 -4.53 -10.60 -3.19
CA LEU A 14 -5.61 -9.64 -3.42
C LEU A 14 -5.70 -9.23 -4.89
N VAL A 15 -4.57 -8.89 -5.52
CA VAL A 15 -4.47 -8.55 -6.95
C VAL A 15 -4.99 -9.70 -7.81
N GLN A 16 -4.57 -10.94 -7.52
CA GLN A 16 -5.02 -12.13 -8.25
C GLN A 16 -6.53 -12.30 -8.15
N SER A 17 -7.10 -12.18 -6.95
CA SER A 17 -8.54 -12.30 -6.69
C SER A 17 -9.31 -11.26 -7.50
N ARG A 18 -9.00 -9.98 -7.32
CA ARG A 18 -9.69 -8.85 -7.96
C ARG A 18 -9.60 -8.90 -9.49
N ARG A 19 -8.43 -9.20 -10.03
CA ARG A 19 -8.25 -9.36 -11.48
C ARG A 19 -9.13 -10.48 -12.03
N SER A 20 -9.14 -11.64 -11.36
CA SER A 20 -9.81 -12.84 -11.86
C SER A 20 -11.33 -12.73 -11.97
N GLU A 21 -11.92 -11.69 -11.38
CA GLU A 21 -13.35 -11.36 -11.53
C GLU A 21 -13.71 -10.88 -12.94
N SER A 22 -12.75 -10.33 -13.71
CA SER A 22 -13.05 -9.64 -14.97
C SER A 22 -12.07 -9.89 -16.12
N MET A 23 -10.81 -10.23 -15.85
CA MET A 23 -9.78 -10.31 -16.91
C MET A 23 -8.68 -11.32 -16.62
N ASP A 24 -7.92 -11.71 -17.64
CA ASP A 24 -6.72 -12.53 -17.48
C ASP A 24 -5.44 -11.69 -17.18
N GLN A 25 -4.33 -12.36 -16.89
CA GLN A 25 -3.06 -11.67 -16.59
C GLN A 25 -2.49 -10.92 -17.80
N GLN A 26 -2.74 -11.38 -19.02
CA GLN A 26 -2.23 -10.75 -20.24
C GLN A 26 -2.97 -9.45 -20.50
N GLU A 27 -4.28 -9.44 -20.32
CA GLU A 27 -5.12 -8.27 -20.46
C GLU A 27 -4.76 -7.19 -19.43
N LEU A 28 -4.62 -7.55 -18.15
CA LEU A 28 -4.18 -6.61 -17.12
C LEU A 28 -2.80 -6.02 -17.44
N ALA A 29 -1.87 -6.85 -17.95
CA ALA A 29 -0.54 -6.40 -18.32
C ALA A 29 -0.59 -5.33 -19.43
N VAL A 30 -1.44 -5.53 -20.44
CA VAL A 30 -1.65 -4.56 -21.53
C VAL A 30 -2.23 -3.25 -20.99
N ARG A 31 -3.26 -3.30 -20.13
CA ARG A 31 -3.87 -2.11 -19.53
C ARG A 31 -2.88 -1.30 -18.70
N CYS A 32 -1.98 -1.98 -17.98
CA CYS A 32 -0.96 -1.35 -17.15
C CYS A 32 0.34 -0.98 -17.90
N GLY A 33 0.47 -1.30 -19.19
CA GLY A 33 1.70 -1.06 -19.95
C GLY A 33 2.92 -1.84 -19.44
N VAL A 34 2.71 -3.03 -18.87
CA VAL A 34 3.78 -3.90 -18.33
C VAL A 34 3.79 -5.28 -19.01
N GLY A 35 4.81 -6.09 -18.73
CA GLY A 35 4.86 -7.48 -19.19
C GLY A 35 3.96 -8.40 -18.37
N ARG A 36 3.38 -9.44 -18.98
CA ARG A 36 2.60 -10.49 -18.28
C ARG A 36 3.37 -11.14 -17.12
N ASN A 37 4.68 -11.34 -17.29
CA ASN A 37 5.53 -11.84 -16.21
C ASN A 37 5.60 -10.90 -15.00
N THR A 38 5.45 -9.59 -15.20
CA THR A 38 5.36 -8.62 -14.10
C THR A 38 4.08 -8.85 -13.29
N ILE A 39 2.94 -9.06 -13.96
CA ILE A 39 1.67 -9.41 -13.29
C ILE A 39 1.82 -10.73 -12.52
N SER A 40 2.39 -11.75 -13.16
CA SER A 40 2.66 -13.04 -12.49
C SER A 40 3.57 -12.88 -11.27
N ASN A 41 4.63 -12.07 -11.37
CA ASN A 41 5.53 -11.80 -10.25
C ASN A 41 4.80 -11.09 -9.10
N ILE A 42 3.95 -10.10 -9.40
CA ILE A 42 3.10 -9.41 -8.41
C ILE A 42 2.20 -10.42 -7.69
N GLU A 43 1.44 -11.23 -8.44
CA GLU A 43 0.50 -12.20 -7.85
C GLU A 43 1.18 -13.25 -6.97
N ASN A 44 2.46 -13.52 -7.20
CA ASN A 44 3.27 -14.45 -6.41
C ASN A 44 4.11 -13.77 -5.32
N GLY A 45 3.99 -12.45 -5.13
CA GLY A 45 4.76 -11.69 -4.14
C GLY A 45 6.26 -11.67 -4.41
N ARG A 46 6.67 -11.76 -5.68
CA ARG A 46 8.07 -11.66 -6.11
C ARG A 46 8.48 -10.20 -6.33
N ASN A 47 9.78 -9.95 -6.36
CA ASN A 47 10.33 -8.62 -6.57
C ASN A 47 9.87 -8.02 -7.91
N VAL A 48 9.32 -6.81 -7.84
CA VAL A 48 8.94 -5.95 -8.96
C VAL A 48 9.23 -4.50 -8.59
N SER A 49 9.21 -3.60 -9.57
CA SER A 49 9.30 -2.17 -9.26
C SER A 49 8.04 -1.72 -8.51
N VAL A 50 8.20 -0.78 -7.58
CA VAL A 50 7.06 -0.18 -6.86
C VAL A 50 6.11 0.51 -7.84
N SER A 51 6.63 1.18 -8.86
CA SER A 51 5.81 1.81 -9.90
C SER A 51 4.90 0.80 -10.61
N SER A 52 5.41 -0.37 -11.01
CA SER A 52 4.59 -1.42 -11.62
C SER A 52 3.53 -1.97 -10.68
N LEU A 53 3.84 -2.10 -9.39
CA LEU A 53 2.86 -2.52 -8.40
C LEU A 53 1.75 -1.47 -8.25
N LEU A 54 2.10 -0.18 -8.12
CA LEU A 54 1.14 0.90 -7.96
C LEU A 54 0.21 1.04 -9.18
N MET A 55 0.74 0.97 -10.40
CA MET A 55 -0.09 0.99 -11.62
C MET A 55 -1.11 -0.15 -11.65
N VAL A 56 -0.71 -1.35 -11.20
CA VAL A 56 -1.62 -2.50 -11.12
C VAL A 56 -2.69 -2.30 -10.04
N LEU A 57 -2.33 -1.76 -8.88
CA LEU A 57 -3.29 -1.47 -7.81
C LEU A 57 -4.29 -0.38 -8.24
N GLU A 58 -3.82 0.65 -8.93
CA GLU A 58 -4.65 1.73 -9.49
C GLU A 58 -5.62 1.18 -10.55
N GLN A 59 -5.12 0.38 -11.49
CA GLN A 59 -5.93 -0.24 -12.55
C GLN A 59 -7.02 -1.18 -12.02
N LEU A 60 -6.85 -1.72 -10.80
CA LEU A 60 -7.80 -2.59 -10.11
C LEU A 60 -8.64 -1.87 -9.04
N GLU A 61 -8.53 -0.54 -8.97
CA GLU A 61 -9.23 0.32 -8.00
C GLU A 61 -8.97 -0.08 -6.54
N LEU A 62 -7.78 -0.61 -6.26
CA LEU A 62 -7.37 -1.00 -4.91
C LEU A 62 -6.59 0.11 -4.20
N ILE A 63 -6.05 1.08 -4.95
CA ILE A 63 -5.13 2.08 -4.43
C ILE A 63 -5.77 2.98 -3.35
N ASP A 64 -7.07 3.26 -3.48
CA ASP A 64 -7.81 4.13 -2.56
C ASP A 64 -7.90 3.50 -1.16
N ASP A 65 -8.10 2.19 -1.07
CA ASP A 65 -8.13 1.47 0.21
C ASP A 65 -6.79 1.59 0.96
N PHE A 66 -5.67 1.51 0.23
CA PHE A 66 -4.35 1.73 0.82
C PHE A 66 -4.14 3.19 1.25
N GLN A 67 -4.63 4.14 0.45
CA GLN A 67 -4.54 5.56 0.76
C GLN A 67 -5.27 5.88 2.08
N VAL A 68 -6.47 5.33 2.29
CA VAL A 68 -7.23 5.46 3.54
C VAL A 68 -6.41 4.98 4.74
N VAL A 69 -5.82 3.78 4.67
CA VAL A 69 -5.01 3.23 5.77
C VAL A 69 -3.76 4.08 6.06
N ILE A 70 -3.14 4.63 5.01
CA ILE A 70 -1.98 5.53 5.15
C ILE A 70 -2.40 6.83 5.85
N ASP A 71 -3.51 7.43 5.42
CA ASP A 71 -4.01 8.69 5.97
C ASP A 71 -4.43 8.54 7.44
N GLU A 72 -5.10 7.45 7.79
CA GLU A 72 -5.43 7.09 9.18
C GLU A 72 -4.16 7.02 10.03
N LYS A 73 -3.13 6.31 9.55
CA LYS A 73 -1.88 6.17 10.29
C LYS A 73 -1.11 7.48 10.41
N LEU A 74 -1.14 8.32 9.38
CA LEU A 74 -0.53 9.64 9.40
C LEU A 74 -1.22 10.54 10.44
N ASN A 75 -2.56 10.52 10.46
CA ASN A 75 -3.37 11.28 11.41
C ASN A 75 -3.13 10.86 12.86
N GLU A 76 -3.06 9.55 13.13
CA GLU A 76 -2.71 9.02 14.46
C GLU A 76 -1.35 9.53 14.95
N ASN A 77 -0.34 9.48 14.07
CA ASN A 77 1.01 9.93 14.38
C ASN A 77 1.03 11.45 14.66
N ASN A 78 0.35 12.25 13.83
CA ASN A 78 0.26 13.69 14.01
C ASN A 78 -0.46 14.05 15.33
N ALA A 79 -1.55 13.37 15.66
CA ALA A 79 -2.26 13.56 16.92
C ALA A 79 -1.40 13.20 18.15
N ALA A 80 -0.59 12.14 18.05
CA ALA A 80 0.35 11.76 19.10
C ALA A 80 1.46 12.81 19.31
N LEU A 81 1.96 13.42 18.23
CA LEU A 81 2.94 14.51 18.28
C LEU A 81 2.35 15.78 18.92
N VAL A 82 1.12 16.17 18.58
CA VAL A 82 0.43 17.31 19.20
C VAL A 82 0.29 17.12 20.70
N ARG A 83 -0.13 15.93 21.16
CA ARG A 83 -0.24 15.59 22.60
C ARG A 83 1.11 15.66 23.32
N LYS A 84 2.20 15.21 22.68
CA LYS A 84 3.55 15.32 23.25
C LYS A 84 4.02 16.77 23.37
N SER A 85 3.73 17.62 22.37
CA SER A 85 4.14 19.04 22.39
C SER A 85 3.47 19.85 23.51
N ARG A 86 2.17 19.62 23.76
CA ARG A 86 1.41 20.32 24.82
C ARG A 86 1.87 19.96 26.23
N LYS A 87 2.45 18.77 26.41
CA LYS A 87 2.92 18.30 27.72
C LYS A 87 4.21 19.01 28.20
N TYR A 88 4.86 19.78 27.33
CA TYR A 88 6.13 20.47 27.63
C TYR A 88 5.97 21.97 27.91
N THR A 89 4.76 22.54 27.87
CA THR A 89 4.57 24.01 27.87
C THR A 89 4.12 24.61 29.21
N GLU A 90 3.92 23.82 30.27
CA GLU A 90 3.60 24.35 31.60
C GLU A 90 4.74 24.00 32.57
N LEU A 91 5.76 24.86 32.59
CA LEU A 91 6.53 25.10 33.80
C LEU A 91 6.03 26.43 34.35
N ASP A 92 5.38 26.38 35.51
CA ASP A 92 5.00 27.55 36.29
C ASP A 92 6.24 28.42 36.52
N ASN A 93 6.29 29.57 35.86
CA ASN A 93 7.25 30.63 36.15
C ASN A 93 6.72 31.51 37.29
N ASP A 94 6.33 30.90 38.39
CA ASP A 94 6.08 31.63 39.64
C ASP A 94 7.38 31.63 40.46
N PHE A 95 8.27 32.55 40.09
CA PHE A 95 9.44 32.99 40.88
C PHE A 95 9.11 34.29 41.62
#